data_AF-A0A7J7P2Q0-F1
#
_entry.id   AF-A0A7J7P2Q0-F1
#
_cell.length_a   1.000
_cell.length_b   1.000
_cell.length_c   1.000
_cell.angle_alpha   90.00
_cell.angle_beta   90.00
_cell.angle_gamma   90.00
#
_symmetry.space_group_name_H-M   'P 1'
#
loop_
_entity.id
_entity.type
_entity.pdbx_description
1 polymer ?
#
loop_
_entity_poly.entity_id
_entity_poly.type
_entity_poly.pdbx_seq_one_letter_code
_entity_poly.pdbx_strand_id
1 'polypeptide(L)'
;GGGEECVGFFGGGGKECVGAFGGGGEECVGVFGGGGEECVGVFGGGGKECVGFFGGGGKECVGAFGGGGEECVGVFGGGGEECVGVFGGGGKECVGVFGGGGEECVGVNLGGGEEYEGVGDGGEEYV
;
A
#
# COMPACT_ATOMS: atom_id res chain seq x y z
N GLY A 1 -18.57 22.98 5.07
CA GLY A 1 -18.33 23.82 3.89
C GLY A 1 -17.08 23.31 3.24
N GLY A 2 -17.13 23.02 1.95
CA GLY A 2 -15.92 22.68 1.20
C GLY A 2 -15.41 23.93 0.52
N GLY A 3 -14.25 24.41 0.96
CA GLY A 3 -13.44 25.32 0.15
C GLY A 3 -12.70 24.52 -0.91
N GLU A 4 -12.21 25.19 -1.96
CA GLU A 4 -11.34 24.55 -2.95
C GLU A 4 -10.08 24.00 -2.27
N GLU A 5 -9.56 24.72 -1.28
CA GLU A 5 -8.38 24.33 -0.50
C GLU A 5 -8.69 24.36 1.02
N CYS A 6 -8.19 23.38 1.75
CA CYS A 6 -8.29 23.31 3.21
C CYS A 6 -6.92 23.01 3.84
N VAL A 7 -6.51 23.79 4.84
CA VAL A 7 -5.24 23.58 5.57
C VAL A 7 -5.50 23.45 7.07
N GLY A 8 -5.00 22.39 7.70
CA GLY A 8 -4.98 22.24 9.17
C GLY A 8 -6.37 22.12 9.79
N PHE A 9 -7.19 21.17 9.33
CA PHE A 9 -8.60 21.07 9.71
C PHE A 9 -8.98 19.72 10.33
N PHE A 10 -10.05 19.75 11.13
CA PHE A 10 -10.63 18.59 11.80
C PHE A 10 -12.05 18.34 11.27
N GLY A 11 -12.20 17.27 10.47
CA GLY A 11 -13.45 16.89 9.82
C GLY A 11 -13.90 17.82 8.69
N GLY A 12 -14.60 17.26 7.70
CA GLY A 12 -15.01 17.97 6.47
C GLY A 12 -14.10 17.66 5.28
N GLY A 13 -14.35 18.30 4.14
CA GLY A 13 -13.60 18.04 2.92
C GLY A 13 -13.62 19.20 1.92
N GLY A 14 -12.57 19.30 1.12
CA GLY A 14 -12.35 20.24 0.02
C GLY A 14 -11.77 19.52 -1.19
N LYS A 15 -11.43 20.21 -2.28
CA LYS A 15 -10.76 19.54 -3.40
C LYS A 15 -9.32 19.20 -3.02
N GLU A 16 -8.60 20.17 -2.48
CA GLU A 16 -7.21 20.02 -2.02
C GLU A 16 -7.13 20.20 -0.50
N CYS A 17 -6.45 19.27 0.18
CA CYS A 17 -6.38 19.25 1.64
C CYS A 17 -4.95 19.01 2.15
N VAL A 18 -4.48 19.85 3.08
CA VAL A 18 -3.16 19.69 3.72
C VAL A 18 -3.31 19.64 5.23
N GLY A 19 -2.80 18.59 5.88
CA GLY A 19 -2.83 18.46 7.34
C GLY A 19 -4.24 18.22 7.88
N ALA A 20 -4.89 17.16 7.44
CA ALA A 20 -6.29 16.86 7.76
C ALA A 20 -6.43 15.75 8.82
N PHE A 21 -7.37 15.92 9.76
CA PHE A 21 -7.76 14.88 10.71
C PHE A 21 -9.23 14.49 10.49
N GLY A 22 -9.49 13.25 10.06
CA GLY A 22 -10.84 12.71 9.87
C GLY A 22 -11.64 13.32 8.71
N GLY A 23 -10.96 13.90 7.72
CA GLY A 23 -11.54 14.58 6.55
C GLY A 23 -10.89 14.14 5.23
N GLY A 24 -11.42 14.60 4.10
CA GLY A 24 -10.99 14.08 2.79
C GLY A 24 -11.25 15.02 1.61
N GLY A 25 -10.61 14.76 0.48
CA GLY A 25 -10.69 15.58 -0.73
C GLY A 25 -10.33 14.80 -1.99
N GLU A 26 -10.20 15.47 -3.13
CA GLU A 26 -9.64 14.83 -4.33
C GLU A 26 -8.14 14.59 -4.12
N GLU A 27 -7.41 15.62 -3.70
CA GLU A 27 -5.97 15.57 -3.40
C GLU A 27 -5.70 15.89 -1.94
N CYS A 28 -4.94 15.03 -1.26
CA CYS A 28 -4.65 15.20 0.16
C CYS A 28 -3.18 14.96 0.53
N VAL A 29 -2.63 15.80 1.40
CA VAL A 29 -1.26 15.65 1.94
C VAL A 29 -1.28 15.69 3.47
N GLY A 30 -0.69 14.69 4.12
CA GLY A 30 -0.59 14.63 5.58
C GLY A 30 -1.95 14.43 6.23
N VAL A 31 -2.55 13.25 6.06
CA VAL A 31 -3.90 12.94 6.56
C VAL A 31 -3.87 11.90 7.65
N PHE A 32 -4.68 12.09 8.69
CA PHE A 32 -4.91 11.10 9.74
C PHE A 32 -6.39 10.70 9.78
N GLY A 33 -6.70 9.42 9.51
CA GLY A 33 -8.05 8.86 9.58
C GLY A 33 -9.02 9.37 8.51
N GLY A 34 -8.50 9.87 7.39
CA GLY A 34 -9.25 10.47 6.28
C GLY A 34 -8.77 9.94 4.91
N GLY A 35 -9.27 10.48 3.80
CA GLY A 35 -8.97 9.90 2.50
C GLY A 35 -9.36 10.75 1.30
N GLY A 36 -8.90 10.38 0.11
CA GLY A 36 -9.15 11.11 -1.12
C GLY A 36 -8.95 10.28 -2.38
N GLU A 37 -8.94 10.90 -3.56
CA GLU A 37 -8.54 10.16 -4.77
C GLU A 37 -7.02 9.97 -4.77
N GLU A 38 -6.26 11.04 -4.57
CA GLU A 38 -4.80 11.03 -4.46
C GLU A 38 -4.38 11.45 -3.06
N CYS A 39 -3.52 10.67 -2.42
CA CYS A 39 -3.10 10.93 -1.05
C CYS A 39 -1.61 10.71 -0.84
N VAL A 40 -0.95 11.63 -0.12
CA VAL A 40 0.46 11.52 0.26
C VAL A 40 0.60 11.65 1.78
N GLY A 41 1.30 10.73 2.43
CA GLY A 41 1.55 10.81 3.88
C GLY A 41 0.28 10.56 4.70
N VAL A 42 -0.29 9.36 4.61
CA VAL A 42 -1.57 9.02 5.26
C VAL A 42 -1.35 8.08 6.44
N PHE A 43 -2.10 8.29 7.53
CA PHE A 43 -2.17 7.35 8.63
C PHE A 43 -3.62 6.91 8.89
N GLY A 44 -3.91 5.61 8.76
CA GLY A 44 -5.22 5.03 9.05
C GLY A 44 -6.33 5.46 8.09
N GLY A 45 -5.97 5.81 6.86
CA GLY A 45 -6.83 6.40 5.83
C GLY A 45 -6.57 5.78 4.45
N GLY A 46 -7.20 6.27 3.40
CA GLY A 46 -7.08 5.63 2.09
C GLY A 46 -7.55 6.46 0.91
N GLY A 47 -7.19 6.02 -0.30
CA GLY A 47 -7.58 6.69 -1.52
C GLY A 47 -7.51 5.80 -2.75
N LYS A 48 -7.61 6.34 -3.96
CA LYS A 48 -7.32 5.54 -5.16
C LYS A 48 -5.83 5.36 -5.32
N GLU A 49 -5.07 6.45 -5.23
CA GLU A 49 -3.62 6.47 -5.31
C GLU A 49 -3.05 6.98 -3.99
N CYS A 50 -2.14 6.20 -3.39
CA CYS A 50 -1.59 6.50 -2.06
C CYS A 50 -0.07 6.36 -2.05
N VAL A 51 0.62 7.40 -1.57
CA VAL A 51 2.09 7.39 -1.42
C VAL A 51 2.47 7.63 0.03
N GLY A 52 3.27 6.71 0.59
CA GLY A 52 3.81 6.79 1.94
C GLY A 52 2.71 6.78 2.99
N PHE A 53 2.15 5.61 3.28
CA PHE A 53 1.04 5.49 4.21
C PHE A 53 1.24 4.38 5.25
N PHE A 54 0.61 4.57 6.40
CA PHE A 54 0.65 3.64 7.52
C PHE A 54 -0.77 3.28 7.95
N GLY A 55 -1.16 2.03 7.71
CA GLY A 55 -2.52 1.55 7.91
C GLY A 55 -3.52 2.18 6.93
N GLY A 56 -4.47 1.37 6.46
CA GLY A 56 -5.40 1.76 5.40
C GLY A 56 -4.92 1.31 4.02
N GLY A 57 -5.35 1.96 2.94
CA GLY A 57 -5.10 1.42 1.61
C GLY A 57 -5.75 2.18 0.44
N GLY A 58 -5.41 1.74 -0.76
CA GLY A 58 -5.97 2.28 -1.99
C GLY A 58 -5.99 1.30 -3.13
N LYS A 59 -6.25 1.75 -4.36
CA LYS A 59 -6.09 0.88 -5.54
C LYS A 59 -4.61 0.73 -5.86
N GLU A 60 -3.92 1.86 -5.98
CA GLU A 60 -2.49 1.93 -6.26
C GLU A 60 -1.77 2.54 -5.05
N CYS A 61 -0.72 1.86 -4.60
CA CYS A 61 -0.08 2.14 -3.33
C CYS A 61 1.44 2.08 -3.44
N VAL A 62 2.14 3.12 -3.00
CA VAL A 62 3.62 3.14 -2.95
C VAL A 62 4.08 3.42 -1.53
N GLY A 63 4.92 2.55 -0.96
CA GLY A 63 5.45 2.72 0.40
C GLY A 63 4.39 2.52 1.47
N ALA A 64 3.86 1.29 1.55
CA ALA A 64 2.79 0.92 2.47
C ALA A 64 3.34 0.23 3.74
N PHE A 65 2.88 0.64 4.91
CA PHE A 65 3.14 -0.07 6.17
C PHE A 65 1.83 -0.56 6.80
N GLY A 66 1.64 -1.87 6.91
CA GLY A 66 0.46 -2.49 7.52
C GLY A 66 -0.86 -2.23 6.78
N GLY A 67 -0.77 -1.84 5.50
CA GLY A 67 -1.89 -1.49 4.64
C GLY A 67 -1.73 -2.10 3.24
N GLY A 68 -2.68 -1.86 2.34
CA GLY A 68 -2.74 -2.62 1.08
C GLY A 68 -3.57 -2.00 -0.02
N GLY A 69 -3.52 -2.61 -1.20
CA GLY A 69 -4.26 -2.15 -2.37
C GLY A 69 -4.36 -3.17 -3.48
N GLU A 70 -4.93 -2.83 -4.64
CA GLU A 70 -4.90 -3.74 -5.79
C GLU A 70 -3.45 -3.88 -6.29
N GLU A 71 -2.77 -2.76 -6.52
CA GLU A 71 -1.37 -2.69 -6.95
C GLU A 71 -0.53 -1.99 -5.89
N CYS A 72 0.55 -2.64 -5.43
CA CYS A 72 1.41 -2.09 -4.37
C CYS A 72 2.90 -2.19 -4.69
N VAL A 73 3.65 -1.13 -4.38
CA VAL A 73 5.12 -1.11 -4.47
C VAL A 73 5.73 -0.75 -3.12
N GLY A 74 6.62 -1.58 -2.61
CA GLY A 74 7.31 -1.34 -1.32
C GLY A 74 6.35 -1.48 -0.15
N VAL A 75 5.98 -2.72 0.19
CA VAL A 75 5.01 -3.02 1.24
C VAL A 75 5.69 -3.69 2.43
N PHE A 76 5.39 -3.23 3.64
CA PHE A 76 5.82 -3.86 4.88
C PHE A 76 4.61 -4.30 5.70
N GLY A 77 4.46 -5.60 5.91
CA GLY A 77 3.38 -6.17 6.74
C GLY A 77 1.97 -6.00 6.18
N GLY A 78 1.84 -5.74 4.88
CA GLY A 78 0.60 -5.48 4.16
C GLY A 78 0.45 -6.35 2.92
N GLY A 79 -0.46 -6.01 2.01
CA GLY A 79 -0.69 -6.86 0.83
C GLY A 79 -1.61 -6.28 -0.24
N GLY A 80 -1.65 -6.95 -1.38
CA GLY A 80 -2.46 -6.54 -2.52
C GLY A 80 -2.72 -7.63 -3.54
N GLU A 81 -3.36 -7.34 -4.66
CA GLU A 81 -3.46 -8.33 -5.74
C GLU A 81 -2.09 -8.48 -6.41
N GLU A 82 -1.49 -7.37 -6.83
CA GLU A 82 -0.16 -7.31 -7.42
C GLU A 82 0.78 -6.52 -6.51
N CYS A 83 1.92 -7.10 -6.14
CA CYS A 83 2.87 -6.46 -5.23
C CYS A 83 4.32 -6.57 -5.68
N VAL A 84 5.08 -5.47 -5.58
CA VAL A 84 6.52 -5.44 -5.84
C VAL A 84 7.27 -5.00 -4.59
N GLY A 85 8.24 -5.79 -4.12
CA GLY A 85 9.05 -5.47 -2.95
C GLY A 85 8.24 -5.56 -1.66
N VAL A 86 7.96 -6.78 -1.21
CA VAL A 86 7.14 -7.05 -0.02
C VAL A 86 8.00 -7.59 1.10
N PHE A 87 7.81 -7.08 2.32
CA PHE A 87 8.42 -7.60 3.53
C PHE A 87 7.34 -7.99 4.54
N GLY A 88 7.26 -9.27 4.93
CA GLY A 88 6.32 -9.74 5.94
C GLY A 88 4.84 -9.67 5.53
N GLY A 89 4.56 -9.59 4.23
CA GLY A 89 3.23 -9.38 3.64
C GLY A 89 2.95 -10.35 2.49
N GLY A 90 1.92 -10.07 1.67
CA GLY A 90 1.59 -10.98 0.56
C GLY A 90 0.55 -10.46 -0.42
N GLY A 91 0.41 -11.15 -1.54
CA GLY A 91 -0.56 -10.83 -2.57
C GLY A 91 -0.88 -12.00 -3.47
N LYS A 92 -1.67 -11.80 -4.53
CA LYS A 92 -1.88 -12.88 -5.50
C LYS A 92 -0.62 -13.05 -6.33
N GLU A 93 -0.16 -11.97 -6.93
CA GLU A 93 1.05 -11.90 -7.73
C GLU A 93 2.08 -11.04 -7.00
N CYS A 94 3.28 -11.56 -6.76
CA CYS A 94 4.33 -10.81 -6.06
C CYS A 94 5.71 -10.97 -6.70
N VAL A 95 6.48 -9.88 -6.68
CA VAL A 95 7.90 -9.87 -7.09
C VAL A 95 8.76 -9.34 -5.96
N GLY A 96 9.76 -10.12 -5.54
CA GLY A 96 10.71 -9.73 -4.49
C GLY A 96 10.05 -9.71 -3.11
N VAL A 97 9.85 -10.89 -2.53
CA VAL A 97 9.18 -11.05 -1.23
C VAL A 97 10.16 -11.53 -0.17
N PHE A 98 10.16 -10.92 1.01
CA PHE A 98 10.93 -11.36 2.16
C PHE A 98 10.00 -11.69 3.34
N GLY A 99 10.02 -12.94 3.83
CA GLY A 99 9.20 -13.36 4.98
C GLY A 99 7.69 -13.31 4.75
N GLY A 100 7.24 -13.44 3.50
CA GLY A 100 5.86 -13.35 3.05
C GLY A 100 5.55 -14.33 1.90
N GLY A 101 4.42 -14.19 1.22
CA GLY A 101 4.08 -15.06 0.09
C GLY A 101 2.81 -14.66 -0.66
N GLY A 102 2.49 -15.44 -1.68
CA GLY A 102 1.38 -15.20 -2.60
C GLY A 102 1.13 -16.40 -3.50
N GLU A 103 0.07 -16.36 -4.29
CA GLU A 103 -0.30 -17.46 -5.19
C GLU A 103 0.77 -17.66 -6.28
N GLU A 104 1.27 -16.56 -6.83
CA GLU A 104 2.32 -16.51 -7.85
C GLU A 104 3.41 -15.54 -7.38
N CYS A 105 4.56 -16.07 -6.96
CA CYS A 105 5.65 -15.26 -6.42
C CYS A 105 6.98 -15.52 -7.12
N VAL A 106 7.66 -14.45 -7.52
CA VAL A 106 9.02 -14.50 -8.08
C VAL A 106 10.00 -13.87 -7.09
N GLY A 107 11.06 -14.60 -6.73
CA GLY A 107 12.12 -14.10 -5.84
C GLY A 107 11.67 -13.98 -4.38
N VAL A 108 11.34 -15.10 -3.74
CA VAL A 108 10.94 -15.17 -2.33
C VAL A 108 12.12 -15.57 -1.45
N ASN A 109 12.33 -14.86 -0.35
CA ASN A 109 13.31 -15.18 0.68
C ASN A 109 12.61 -15.31 2.04
N LEU A 110 12.43 -16.52 2.54
CA LEU A 110 11.60 -16.80 3.72
C LEU A 110 12.31 -16.57 5.07
N GLY A 111 13.53 -16.03 5.08
CA GLY A 111 14.17 -15.58 6.31
C GLY A 111 14.27 -16.66 7.41
N GLY A 112 14.86 -17.82 7.10
CA GLY A 112 15.15 -18.86 8.10
C GLY A 112 15.32 -20.22 7.45
N GLY A 113 16.51 -20.81 7.56
CA GLY A 113 16.95 -21.92 6.72
C GLY A 113 16.12 -23.17 6.88
N GLU A 114 15.38 -23.52 5.83
CA GLU A 114 15.50 -24.75 5.04
C GLU A 114 15.17 -24.32 3.59
N GLU A 115 15.92 -24.79 2.61
CA GLU A 115 15.68 -24.46 1.19
C GLU A 115 14.31 -25.03 0.79
N TYR A 116 13.33 -24.16 0.60
CA TYR A 116 12.10 -24.49 -0.10
C TYR A 116 12.14 -23.78 -1.45
N GLU A 117 12.26 -24.56 -2.52
CA GLU A 117 11.93 -24.08 -3.85
C GLU A 117 10.48 -23.60 -3.82
N GLY A 118 10.26 -22.32 -4.17
CA GLY A 118 8.93 -21.76 -4.21
C GLY A 118 8.08 -22.52 -5.22
N VAL A 119 7.13 -23.32 -4.74
CA VAL A 119 6.06 -23.85 -5.59
C VAL A 119 4.97 -22.79 -5.68
N GLY A 120 5.04 -21.98 -6.73
CA GLY A 120 3.89 -21.74 -7.60
C GLY A 120 4.14 -22.59 -8.85
N ASP A 121 3.22 -23.49 -9.19
CA ASP A 121 3.42 -24.83 -9.81
C ASP A 121 4.17 -24.97 -11.17
N GLY A 122 4.95 -23.99 -11.63
CA GLY A 122 5.48 -23.94 -13.00
C GLY A 122 6.88 -23.36 -13.13
N GLY A 123 7.84 -23.84 -12.34
CA GLY A 123 9.26 -23.57 -12.57
C GLY A 123 9.76 -24.24 -13.85
N GLU A 124 9.45 -23.66 -15.01
CA GLU A 124 10.27 -23.87 -16.20
C GLU A 124 11.63 -23.21 -15.96
N GLU A 125 12.64 -24.08 -15.93
CA GLU A 125 14.06 -23.78 -15.79
C GLU A 125 14.51 -22.86 -16.94
N TYR A 126 14.80 -21.60 -16.62
CA TYR A 126 15.54 -20.71 -17.52
C TYR A 126 16.98 -20.58 -17.00
N VAL A 127 17.82 -21.47 -17.55
CA VAL A 127 19.29 -21.60 -17.59
C VAL A 127 20.12 -20.61 -16.76
#